data_AF-A0A6V8HGJ4-F1
#
_entry.id   AF-A0A6V8HGJ4-F1
#
_cell.length_a   1.000
_cell.length_b   1.000
_cell.length_c   1.000
_cell.angle_alpha   90.00
_cell.angle_beta   90.00
_cell.angle_gamma   90.00
#
_symmetry.space_group_name_H-M   'P 1'
#
loop_
_entity.id
_entity.type
_entity.pdbx_description
1 polymer ?
#
loop_
_entity_poly.entity_id
_entity_poly.type
_entity_poly.pdbx_seq_one_letter_code
_entity_poly.pdbx_strand_id
1 'polypeptide(L)'
;MGDVQNDFGKCVKTVIDSKPSLNLLAVGEMLSWETILEAWCKSQGVPSGGYEEHTIESFVGLLLGELTREFGENALFAQEFGYDGSDPTVVRSPDLGIQMTSFKEYCEGTNFSAIL
;
A
#
# COMPACT_ATOMS: atom_id res chain seq x y z
N MET A 1 -0.09 -1.79 -3.15
CA MET A 1 0.13 -0.41 -3.62
C MET A 1 -0.93 -0.02 -4.64
N GLY A 2 -1.29 1.27 -4.68
CA GLY A 2 -2.26 1.82 -5.64
C GLY A 2 -2.26 3.34 -5.61
N ASP A 3 -2.71 3.96 -6.70
CA ASP A 3 -2.88 5.40 -6.81
C ASP A 3 -4.32 5.79 -6.48
N VAL A 4 -4.53 6.32 -5.28
CA VAL A 4 -5.89 6.61 -4.77
C VAL A 4 -6.64 7.58 -5.68
N GLN A 5 -5.97 8.61 -6.20
CA GLN A 5 -6.63 9.63 -7.00
C GLN A 5 -7.03 9.10 -8.38
N ASN A 6 -6.22 8.22 -8.97
CA ASN A 6 -6.47 7.69 -10.30
C ASN A 6 -7.32 6.41 -10.31
N ASP A 7 -7.25 5.57 -9.27
CA ASP A 7 -7.83 4.23 -9.31
C ASP A 7 -9.03 4.01 -8.40
N PHE A 8 -9.07 4.67 -7.23
CA PHE A 8 -10.03 4.29 -6.19
C PHE A 8 -11.50 4.46 -6.64
N GLY A 9 -11.77 5.45 -7.48
CA GLY A 9 -13.10 5.65 -8.07
C GLY A 9 -13.61 4.43 -8.87
N LYS A 10 -12.73 3.72 -9.57
CA LYS A 10 -13.08 2.49 -10.31
C LYS A 10 -13.47 1.38 -9.34
N CYS A 11 -12.72 1.21 -8.25
CA CYS A 11 -13.03 0.26 -7.18
C CYS A 11 -14.39 0.54 -6.53
N VAL A 12 -14.65 1.79 -6.17
CA VAL A 12 -15.93 2.22 -5.58
C VAL A 12 -17.09 1.93 -6.52
N LYS A 13 -16.95 2.26 -7.81
CA LYS A 13 -17.98 1.99 -8.81
C LYS A 13 -18.29 0.49 -8.91
N THR A 14 -17.26 -0.36 -8.94
CA THR A 14 -17.44 -1.82 -8.96
C THR A 14 -18.17 -2.33 -7.73
N VAL A 15 -17.84 -1.84 -6.52
CA VAL A 15 -18.53 -2.24 -5.29
C VAL A 15 -20.01 -1.84 -5.31
N ILE A 16 -20.34 -0.64 -5.80
CA ILE A 16 -21.72 -0.17 -5.92
C ILE A 16 -22.54 -1.06 -6.87
N ASP A 17 -21.95 -1.50 -7.97
CA ASP A 17 -22.63 -2.32 -8.99
C ASP A 17 -22.67 -3.82 -8.64
N SER A 18 -21.95 -4.22 -7.59
CA SER A 18 -21.83 -5.61 -7.16
C SER A 18 -22.98 -6.05 -6.27
N LYS A 19 -23.08 -7.36 -6.04
CA LYS A 19 -23.99 -7.91 -5.04
C LYS A 19 -23.56 -7.45 -3.64
N PRO A 20 -24.50 -7.32 -2.70
CA PRO A 20 -24.18 -7.11 -1.29
C PRO A 20 -23.16 -8.12 -0.77
N SER A 21 -22.40 -7.70 0.25
CA SER A 21 -21.38 -8.51 0.92
C SER A 21 -20.10 -8.78 0.10
N LEU A 22 -19.84 -8.00 -0.95
CA LEU A 22 -18.52 -7.98 -1.59
C LEU A 22 -17.51 -7.27 -0.69
N ASN A 23 -16.47 -7.99 -0.27
CA ASN A 23 -15.34 -7.44 0.46
C ASN A 23 -14.16 -7.23 -0.52
N LEU A 24 -13.98 -6.00 -1.00
CA LEU A 24 -12.91 -5.65 -1.94
C LEU A 24 -11.69 -5.07 -1.22
N LEU A 25 -10.52 -5.70 -1.40
CA LEU A 25 -9.23 -5.08 -1.13
C LEU A 25 -8.79 -4.29 -2.37
N ALA A 26 -8.81 -2.96 -2.26
CA ALA A 26 -8.38 -2.06 -3.33
C ALA A 26 -6.85 -2.03 -3.43
N VAL A 27 -6.28 -2.94 -4.22
CA VAL A 27 -4.83 -3.08 -4.39
C VAL A 27 -4.49 -3.34 -5.85
N GLY A 28 -3.48 -2.64 -6.37
CA GLY A 28 -2.90 -2.93 -7.70
C GLY A 28 -1.85 -4.02 -7.62
N GLU A 29 -0.83 -3.82 -6.78
CA GLU A 29 0.29 -4.75 -6.63
C GLU A 29 0.63 -5.01 -5.16
N MET A 30 1.01 -6.25 -4.85
CA MET A 30 1.61 -6.62 -3.57
C MET A 30 3.12 -6.77 -3.79
N LEU A 31 3.90 -5.85 -3.26
CA LEU A 31 5.34 -5.75 -3.51
C LEU A 31 6.11 -5.89 -2.20
N SER A 32 7.33 -6.42 -2.28
CA SER A 32 8.26 -6.41 -1.15
C SER A 32 8.81 -5.00 -0.91
N TRP A 33 9.33 -4.74 0.29
CA TRP A 33 9.97 -3.47 0.63
C TRP A 33 11.16 -3.15 -0.28
N GLU A 34 11.96 -4.15 -0.64
CA GLU A 34 13.08 -4.00 -1.56
C GLU A 34 12.61 -3.56 -2.94
N THR A 35 11.52 -4.16 -3.44
CA THR A 35 10.96 -3.83 -4.76
C THR A 35 10.40 -2.41 -4.77
N ILE A 36 9.74 -2.00 -3.67
CA ILE A 36 9.24 -0.64 -3.48
C ILE A 36 10.41 0.36 -3.48
N LEU A 37 11.45 0.12 -2.69
CA LEU A 37 12.60 1.01 -2.58
C LEU A 37 13.37 1.10 -3.89
N GLU A 38 13.57 0.00 -4.60
CA GLU A 38 14.24 -0.02 -5.90
C GLU A 38 13.46 0.80 -6.93
N ALA A 39 12.15 0.59 -7.04
CA ALA A 39 11.30 1.32 -7.96
C ALA A 39 11.31 2.84 -7.67
N TRP A 40 11.20 3.20 -6.39
CA TRP A 40 11.27 4.60 -5.97
C TRP A 40 12.65 5.21 -6.26
N CYS A 41 13.74 4.56 -5.85
CA CYS A 41 15.10 5.07 -6.07
C CYS A 41 15.38 5.33 -7.55
N LYS A 42 15.02 4.36 -8.40
CA LYS A 42 15.15 4.48 -9.85
C LYS A 42 14.37 5.67 -10.41
N SER A 43 13.15 5.89 -9.94
CA SER A 43 12.31 7.01 -10.39
C SER A 43 12.83 8.37 -9.96
N GLN A 44 13.46 8.46 -8.77
CA GLN A 44 13.94 9.72 -8.19
C GLN A 44 15.43 10.00 -8.49
N GLY A 45 16.12 9.10 -9.19
CA GLY A 45 17.57 9.21 -9.43
C GLY A 45 18.42 9.03 -8.16
N VAL A 46 17.88 8.39 -7.13
CA VAL A 46 18.60 8.06 -5.89
C VAL A 46 19.41 6.77 -6.13
N PRO A 47 20.72 6.72 -5.80
CA PRO A 47 21.57 5.57 -6.15
C PRO A 47 21.13 4.24 -5.54
N SER A 48 20.67 4.25 -4.30
CA SER A 48 20.18 3.06 -3.59
C SER A 48 19.36 3.46 -2.37
N GLY A 49 18.42 2.61 -1.97
CA GLY A 49 17.63 2.74 -0.76
C GLY A 49 17.68 1.44 0.04
N GLY A 50 17.38 1.54 1.33
CA GLY A 50 17.29 0.40 2.25
C GLY A 50 16.27 0.70 3.33
N TYR A 51 15.87 -0.33 4.06
CA TYR A 51 15.05 -0.18 5.26
C TYR A 51 15.75 -0.84 6.44
N GLU A 52 15.48 -0.33 7.64
CA GLU A 52 15.87 -0.94 8.90
C GLU A 52 14.61 -1.37 9.62
N GLU A 53 14.61 -2.60 10.15
CA GLU A 53 13.50 -3.09 10.94
C GLU A 53 13.50 -2.43 12.32
N HIS A 54 12.31 -2.09 12.81
CA HIS A 54 12.13 -1.47 14.12
C HIS A 54 11.05 -2.20 14.93
N THR A 55 11.18 -2.18 16.26
CA THR A 55 10.10 -2.59 17.15
C THR A 55 9.01 -1.51 17.19
N ILE A 56 7.80 -1.86 17.62
CA ILE A 56 6.73 -0.87 17.83
C ILE A 56 7.19 0.20 18.81
N GLU A 57 7.88 -0.15 19.88
CA GLU A 57 8.34 0.81 20.89
C GLU A 57 9.35 1.81 20.31
N SER A 58 10.27 1.33 19.47
CA SER A 58 11.20 2.19 18.73
C SER A 58 10.45 3.10 17.77
N PHE A 59 9.48 2.54 17.02
CA PHE A 59 8.67 3.28 16.06
C PHE A 59 7.79 4.37 16.72
N VAL A 60 7.19 4.06 17.88
CA VAL A 60 6.42 5.02 18.73
C VAL A 60 7.29 6.18 19.20
N GLY A 61 8.58 5.95 19.43
CA GLY A 61 9.52 7.02 19.76
C GLY A 61 9.85 7.94 18.58
N LEU A 62 9.69 7.49 17.34
CA LEU A 62 10.06 8.23 16.12
C LEU A 62 8.95 9.18 15.62
N LEU A 63 7.68 8.85 15.86
CA LEU A 63 6.54 9.66 15.40
C LEU A 63 5.75 10.18 16.61
N LEU A 64 5.49 11.48 16.62
CA LEU A 64 4.80 12.16 17.72
C LEU A 64 3.29 11.82 17.73
N GLY A 65 2.84 11.02 18.69
CA GLY A 65 1.42 10.90 19.03
C GLY A 65 0.88 9.47 19.19
N GLU A 66 -0.39 9.38 19.59
CA GLU A 66 -1.10 8.11 19.82
C GLU A 66 -1.31 7.29 18.53
N LEU A 67 -1.38 7.96 17.38
CA LEU A 67 -1.51 7.31 16.07
C LEU A 67 -0.32 6.39 15.72
N THR A 68 0.85 6.63 16.29
CA THR A 68 2.04 5.84 15.97
C THR A 68 1.91 4.38 16.41
N ARG A 69 1.24 4.15 17.54
CA ARG A 69 0.98 2.80 18.03
C ARG A 69 0.03 2.06 17.10
N GLU A 70 -1.06 2.72 16.68
CA GLU A 70 -2.03 2.14 15.74
C GLU A 70 -1.36 1.76 14.41
N PHE A 71 -0.47 2.60 13.87
CA PHE A 71 0.30 2.27 12.67
C PHE A 71 1.23 1.06 12.87
N GLY A 72 1.95 1.00 14.00
CA GLY A 72 2.83 -0.12 14.31
C GLY A 72 2.06 -1.44 14.44
N GLU A 73 0.91 -1.42 15.13
CA GLU A 73 0.02 -2.57 15.27
C GLU A 73 -0.60 -2.99 13.92
N ASN A 74 -0.99 -2.04 13.08
CA ASN A 74 -1.48 -2.32 11.73
C ASN A 74 -0.39 -2.98 10.85
N ALA A 75 0.85 -2.50 10.93
CA ALA A 75 1.97 -3.09 10.20
C ALA A 75 2.24 -4.54 10.66
N LEU A 76 2.23 -4.80 11.97
CA LEU A 76 2.37 -6.17 12.50
C LEU A 76 1.23 -7.08 12.05
N PHE A 77 -0.02 -6.60 12.12
CA PHE A 77 -1.17 -7.36 11.63
C PHE A 77 -1.01 -7.71 10.14
N ALA A 78 -0.61 -6.75 9.31
CA ALA A 78 -0.40 -6.97 7.89
C ALA A 78 0.77 -7.92 7.59
N GLN A 79 1.82 -7.94 8.41
CA GLN A 79 2.92 -8.89 8.30
C GLN A 79 2.51 -10.32 8.65
N GLU A 80 1.70 -10.49 9.70
CA GLU A 80 1.27 -11.82 10.17
C GLU A 80 0.13 -12.39 9.32
N PHE A 81 -0.87 -11.57 9.00
CA PHE A 81 -2.13 -12.01 8.39
C PHE A 81 -2.36 -11.47 6.97
N GLY A 82 -1.55 -10.52 6.49
CA GLY A 82 -1.83 -9.77 5.26
C GLY A 82 -2.85 -8.65 5.46
N TYR A 83 -2.94 -7.73 4.50
CA TYR A 83 -3.96 -6.66 4.52
C TYR A 83 -5.39 -7.17 4.29
N ASP A 84 -5.54 -8.38 3.75
CA ASP A 84 -6.80 -9.12 3.65
C ASP A 84 -7.11 -9.92 4.93
N GLY A 85 -6.25 -9.89 5.94
CA GLY A 85 -6.42 -10.63 7.20
C GLY A 85 -6.51 -12.15 7.00
N SER A 86 -6.00 -12.66 5.88
CA SER A 86 -6.16 -14.06 5.45
C SER A 86 -7.62 -14.50 5.27
N ASP A 87 -8.55 -13.56 5.11
CA ASP A 87 -9.96 -13.85 4.83
C ASP A 87 -10.13 -14.31 3.37
N PRO A 88 -10.53 -15.58 3.12
CA PRO A 88 -10.67 -16.10 1.77
C PRO A 88 -11.85 -15.49 0.99
N THR A 89 -12.71 -14.71 1.64
CA THR A 89 -13.84 -14.01 1.01
C THR A 89 -13.45 -12.65 0.45
N VAL A 90 -12.27 -12.13 0.80
CA VAL A 90 -11.75 -10.87 0.27
C VAL A 90 -11.25 -11.08 -1.15
N VAL A 91 -11.75 -10.25 -2.07
CA VAL A 91 -11.30 -10.23 -3.47
C VAL A 91 -10.40 -9.04 -3.72
N ARG A 92 -9.46 -9.15 -4.66
CA ARG A 92 -8.56 -8.06 -5.03
C ARG A 92 -9.04 -7.39 -6.30
N SER A 93 -8.64 -6.14 -6.51
CA SER A 93 -9.06 -5.36 -7.69
C SER A 93 -8.75 -6.05 -9.03
N PRO A 94 -7.58 -6.71 -9.22
CA PRO A 94 -7.30 -7.46 -10.44
C PRO A 94 -8.22 -8.67 -10.67
N ASP A 95 -8.70 -9.32 -9.61
CA ASP A 95 -9.61 -10.48 -9.70
C ASP A 95 -10.98 -10.07 -10.26
N LEU A 96 -11.34 -8.79 -10.10
CA LEU A 96 -12.55 -8.18 -10.66
C LEU A 96 -12.29 -7.50 -12.02
N GLY A 97 -11.09 -7.67 -12.60
CA GLY A 97 -10.70 -7.04 -13.87
C GLY A 97 -10.48 -5.53 -13.79
N ILE A 98 -10.31 -4.98 -12.58
CA ILE A 98 -10.04 -3.56 -12.40
C ILE A 98 -8.54 -3.32 -12.63
N GLN A 99 -8.22 -2.60 -13.71
CA GLN A 99 -6.85 -2.18 -13.98
C GLN A 99 -6.47 -1.01 -13.07
N MET A 100 -5.50 -1.28 -12.20
CA MET A 100 -4.89 -0.34 -11.27
C MET A 100 -3.57 0.19 -11.84
N THR A 101 -3.17 1.38 -11.41
CA THR A 101 -1.84 1.96 -11.68
C THR A 101 -0.77 1.12 -10.99
N SER A 102 0.27 0.74 -11.73
CA SER A 102 1.41 0.05 -11.14
C SER A 102 2.19 0.98 -10.21
N PHE A 103 2.90 0.42 -9.23
CA PHE A 103 3.72 1.22 -8.33
C PHE A 103 4.83 1.97 -9.08
N LYS A 104 5.36 1.36 -10.15
CA LYS A 104 6.33 2.02 -11.02
C LYS A 104 5.74 3.28 -11.68
N GLU A 105 4.56 3.17 -12.31
CA GLU A 105 3.88 4.31 -12.94
C GLU A 105 3.55 5.39 -11.91
N TYR A 106 3.10 4.99 -10.72
CA TYR A 106 2.85 5.91 -9.62
C TYR A 106 4.11 6.70 -9.24
N CYS A 107 5.25 6.01 -9.11
CA CYS A 107 6.52 6.65 -8.80
C CYS A 107 7.01 7.62 -9.90
N GLU A 108 6.80 7.27 -11.17
CA GLU A 108 7.16 8.13 -12.31
C GLU A 108 6.26 9.37 -12.43
N GLY A 109 5.00 9.28 -12.02
CA GLY A 109 4.02 10.37 -12.08
C GLY A 109 3.94 11.26 -10.83
N THR A 110 4.52 10.85 -9.71
CA THR A 110 4.40 11.54 -8.42
C THR A 110 5.61 12.42 -8.13
N ASN A 111 5.35 13.64 -7.63
CA ASN A 111 6.40 14.54 -7.17
C ASN A 111 6.78 14.25 -5.71
N PHE A 112 7.97 13.68 -5.48
CA PHE A 112 8.51 13.37 -4.15
C PHE A 112 9.48 14.42 -3.59
N SER A 113 9.57 15.62 -4.17
CA SER A 113 10.52 16.66 -3.74
C SER A 113 10.42 17.09 -2.27
N ALA A 114 9.30 16.80 -1.58
CA ALA A 114 9.14 17.11 -0.16
C ALA A 114 9.88 16.15 0.80
N ILE A 115 10.33 15.00 0.30
CA ILE A 115 10.98 13.94 1.10
C ILE A 115 12.39 13.56 0.59
N LEU A 116 12.91 14.29 -0.38
CA LEU A 116 14.29 14.24 -0.87
C LEU A 116 15.13 15.35 -0.22
#